data_AF-A0A7I8MSW3-F1
#
_entry.id   AF-A0A7I8MSW3-F1
#
_cell.length_a   1.000
_cell.length_b   1.000
_cell.length_c   1.000
_cell.angle_alpha   90.00
_cell.angle_beta   90.00
_cell.angle_gamma   90.00
#
_symmetry.space_group_name_H-M   'P 1'
#
loop_
_entity.id
_entity.type
_entity.pdbx_description
1 polymer ?
#
loop_
_entity_poly.entity_id
_entity_poly.type
_entity_poly.pdbx_seq_one_letter_code
_entity_poly.pdbx_strand_id
1 'polypeptide(L)'
;MKSVRFILTPLLVLGIGCLAAANAVAGGNYDKRLETYGAAIRWSDFDAANAFIKPTGDDDAWSKAAEQYRDVRVADYVVKDSKSQKDPEQVLQTVEILYYKVNNPTIRRLIDRQRWAYDADEKEWYLMTGLPAFE
;
A
#
# COMPACT_ATOMS: atom_id res chain seq x y z
N MET A 1 -18.49 -6.19 71.59
CA MET A 1 -17.43 -7.01 72.21
C MET A 1 -16.85 -7.94 71.14
N LYS A 2 -15.56 -7.76 70.79
CA LYS A 2 -14.63 -8.77 70.20
C LYS A 2 -15.01 -9.24 68.77
N SER A 3 -14.18 -9.22 67.73
CA SER A 3 -12.71 -9.28 67.65
C SER A 3 -12.24 -8.95 66.23
N VAL A 4 -11.09 -8.26 66.16
CA VAL A 4 -10.22 -8.05 64.99
C VAL A 4 -9.43 -9.33 64.66
N ARG A 5 -9.11 -9.56 63.37
CA ARG A 5 -7.80 -10.00 62.80
C ARG A 5 -8.00 -10.44 61.33
N PHE A 6 -7.53 -9.67 60.35
CA PHE A 6 -6.23 -9.80 59.64
C PHE A 6 -5.94 -11.24 59.19
N ILE A 7 -5.76 -11.47 57.87
CA ILE A 7 -4.54 -12.07 57.27
C ILE A 7 -4.71 -12.38 55.75
N LEU A 8 -3.75 -11.84 55.01
CA LEU A 8 -3.08 -12.29 53.77
C LEU A 8 -3.85 -12.54 52.46
N THR A 9 -3.54 -11.66 51.50
CA THR A 9 -3.42 -11.91 50.06
C THR A 9 -2.49 -13.08 49.72
N PRO A 10 -2.77 -13.80 48.61
CA PRO A 10 -1.73 -14.16 47.64
C PRO A 10 -2.16 -13.66 46.25
N LEU A 11 -1.38 -12.80 45.60
CA LEU A 11 -0.16 -13.11 44.83
C LEU A 11 -0.44 -13.94 43.56
N LEU A 12 -0.40 -13.23 42.42
CA LEU A 12 0.26 -13.63 41.16
C LEU A 12 -0.21 -14.91 40.47
N VAL A 13 -1.01 -14.74 39.42
CA VAL A 13 -0.74 -15.40 38.13
C VAL A 13 -0.92 -14.34 37.05
N LEU A 14 0.17 -13.66 36.69
CA LEU A 14 0.26 -13.00 35.39
C LEU A 14 0.12 -14.11 34.34
N GLY A 15 -1.03 -14.17 33.69
CA GLY A 15 -1.23 -15.01 32.52
C GLY A 15 -0.24 -14.59 31.43
N ILE A 16 0.80 -15.41 31.26
CA ILE A 16 1.64 -15.45 30.07
C ILE A 16 0.70 -15.80 28.91
N GLY A 17 0.26 -14.79 28.17
CA GLY A 17 -0.75 -14.92 27.14
C GLY A 17 -0.30 -14.20 25.86
N CYS A 18 0.35 -14.98 24.99
CA CYS A 18 0.51 -14.72 23.57
C CYS A 18 1.45 -13.57 23.16
N LEU A 19 2.77 -13.79 23.31
CA LEU A 19 3.79 -13.05 22.54
C LEU A 19 4.28 -13.89 21.35
N ALA A 20 3.36 -14.48 20.59
CA ALA A 20 3.68 -15.28 19.41
C ALA A 20 2.62 -15.09 18.31
N ALA A 21 2.39 -13.84 17.91
CA ALA A 21 1.62 -13.52 16.71
C ALA A 21 2.16 -12.30 15.93
N ALA A 22 3.39 -11.84 16.23
CA ALA A 22 3.95 -10.66 15.57
C ALA A 22 4.72 -10.99 14.26
N ASN A 23 5.03 -12.26 14.00
CA ASN A 23 5.95 -12.63 12.90
C ASN A 23 5.25 -13.30 11.69
N ALA A 24 3.92 -13.40 11.68
CA ALA A 24 3.17 -14.04 10.59
C ALA A 24 2.26 -13.08 9.80
N VAL A 25 2.20 -11.79 10.18
CA VAL A 25 1.25 -10.81 9.62
C VAL A 25 1.92 -9.77 8.72
N ALA A 26 3.25 -9.62 8.80
CA ALA A 26 3.93 -8.46 8.22
C ALA A 26 3.96 -8.45 6.67
N GLY A 27 4.10 -9.61 6.02
CA GLY A 27 4.03 -9.73 4.56
C GLY A 27 2.63 -10.06 4.00
N GLY A 28 1.70 -10.50 4.85
CA GLY A 28 0.45 -11.13 4.41
C GLY A 28 -0.70 -10.20 4.02
N ASN A 29 -0.65 -8.89 4.28
CA ASN A 29 -1.80 -7.99 4.13
C ASN A 29 -1.51 -6.79 3.23
N TYR A 30 -1.05 -7.06 2.00
CA TYR A 30 -0.81 -6.04 0.97
C TYR A 30 -2.10 -5.39 0.45
N ASP A 31 -3.26 -6.05 0.62
CA ASP A 31 -4.55 -5.66 0.04
C ASP A 31 -4.87 -4.19 0.32
N LYS A 32 -4.75 -3.76 1.59
CA LYS A 32 -5.03 -2.37 1.98
C LYS A 32 -4.07 -1.37 1.31
N ARG A 33 -2.78 -1.72 1.16
CA ARG A 33 -1.78 -0.84 0.56
C ARG A 33 -2.06 -0.66 -0.93
N LEU A 34 -2.29 -1.77 -1.65
CA LEU A 34 -2.64 -1.75 -3.07
C LEU A 34 -3.99 -1.05 -3.32
N GLU A 35 -4.98 -1.24 -2.44
CA GLU A 35 -6.27 -0.53 -2.50
C GLU A 35 -6.08 0.98 -2.32
N THR A 36 -5.28 1.40 -1.35
CA THR A 36 -5.01 2.82 -1.09
C THR A 36 -4.30 3.47 -2.29
N TYR A 37 -3.36 2.76 -2.92
CA TYR A 37 -2.75 3.20 -4.17
C TYR A 37 -3.77 3.31 -5.29
N GLY A 38 -4.61 2.30 -5.49
CA GLY A 38 -5.66 2.32 -6.52
C GLY A 38 -6.66 3.46 -6.31
N ALA A 39 -6.96 3.82 -5.06
CA ALA A 39 -7.76 4.99 -4.72
C ALA A 39 -7.06 6.29 -5.10
N ALA A 40 -5.76 6.45 -4.80
CA ALA A 40 -4.99 7.62 -5.20
C ALA A 40 -5.00 7.82 -6.73
N ILE A 41 -4.77 6.73 -7.50
CA ILE A 41 -4.88 6.78 -8.97
C ILE A 41 -6.30 7.13 -9.42
N ARG A 42 -7.33 6.48 -8.86
CA ARG A 42 -8.74 6.77 -9.22
C ARG A 42 -9.09 8.25 -9.01
N TRP A 43 -8.56 8.87 -7.97
CA TRP A 43 -8.76 10.30 -7.69
C TRP A 43 -7.79 11.22 -8.44
N SER A 44 -6.94 10.68 -9.31
CA SER A 44 -5.88 11.42 -10.01
C SER A 44 -4.94 12.18 -9.06
N ASP A 45 -4.78 11.67 -7.83
CA ASP A 45 -3.85 12.20 -6.82
C ASP A 45 -2.49 11.52 -6.99
N PHE A 46 -1.75 11.99 -7.99
CA PHE A 46 -0.48 11.39 -8.38
C PHE A 46 0.66 11.68 -7.39
N ASP A 47 0.55 12.78 -6.63
CA ASP A 47 1.46 13.05 -5.52
C ASP A 47 1.29 12.00 -4.41
N ALA A 48 0.06 11.67 -4.02
CA ALA A 48 -0.21 10.59 -3.09
C ALA A 48 0.19 9.21 -3.67
N ALA A 49 -0.05 8.97 -4.96
CA ALA A 49 0.33 7.73 -5.61
C ALA A 49 1.86 7.53 -5.67
N ASN A 50 2.64 8.61 -5.82
CA ASN A 50 4.10 8.55 -5.83
C ASN A 50 4.68 8.06 -4.49
N ALA A 51 3.98 8.27 -3.36
CA ALA A 51 4.40 7.78 -2.04
C ALA A 51 4.39 6.25 -1.88
N PHE A 52 3.96 5.51 -2.92
CA PHE A 52 4.03 4.05 -2.97
C PHE A 52 5.27 3.54 -3.70
N ILE A 53 6.06 4.42 -4.32
CA ILE A 53 7.33 4.08 -4.95
C ILE A 53 8.44 4.31 -3.93
N LYS A 54 9.38 3.35 -3.82
CA LYS A 54 10.50 3.49 -2.88
C LYS A 54 11.37 4.68 -3.28
N PRO A 55 11.67 5.63 -2.36
CA PRO A 55 12.56 6.75 -2.65
C PRO A 55 13.94 6.27 -3.10
N THR A 56 14.44 6.81 -4.21
CA THR A 56 15.75 6.45 -4.76
C THR A 56 16.89 7.34 -4.24
N GLY A 57 16.57 8.36 -3.44
CA GLY A 57 17.52 9.38 -2.96
C GLY A 57 17.73 10.55 -3.94
N ASP A 58 17.04 10.56 -5.08
CA ASP A 58 16.93 11.74 -5.95
C ASP A 58 15.66 12.52 -5.58
N ASP A 59 15.82 13.51 -4.71
CA ASP A 59 14.73 14.35 -4.20
C ASP A 59 13.98 15.11 -5.32
N ASP A 60 14.61 15.28 -6.49
CA ASP A 60 14.03 16.02 -7.62
C ASP A 60 13.33 15.11 -8.64
N ALA A 61 13.46 13.78 -8.52
CA ALA A 61 12.95 12.85 -9.53
C ALA A 61 11.44 13.00 -9.77
N TRP A 62 10.67 13.08 -8.68
CA TRP A 62 9.21 13.29 -8.77
C TRP A 62 8.87 14.66 -9.35
N SER A 63 9.49 15.74 -8.85
CA SER A 63 9.23 17.10 -9.31
C SER A 63 9.42 17.27 -10.82
N LYS A 64 10.42 16.60 -11.41
CA LYS A 64 10.67 16.59 -12.86
C LYS A 64 9.60 15.81 -13.63
N ALA A 65 9.07 14.74 -13.03
CA ALA A 65 8.10 13.84 -13.66
C ALA A 65 6.64 14.27 -13.47
N ALA A 66 6.32 15.01 -12.40
CA ALA A 66 4.96 15.36 -11.99
C ALA A 66 4.16 16.12 -13.07
N GLU A 67 4.84 16.96 -13.84
CA GLU A 67 4.23 17.79 -14.89
C GLU A 67 3.46 16.95 -15.94
N GLN A 68 3.93 15.74 -16.24
CA GLN A 68 3.25 14.88 -17.23
C GLN A 68 1.89 14.35 -16.74
N TYR A 69 1.64 14.39 -15.43
CA TYR A 69 0.41 13.91 -14.79
C TYR A 69 -0.62 15.02 -14.54
N ARG A 70 -0.22 16.30 -14.60
CA ARG A 70 -1.07 17.44 -14.21
C ARG A 70 -2.41 17.48 -14.95
N ASP A 71 -2.38 17.17 -16.24
CA ASP A 71 -3.55 17.26 -17.10
C ASP A 71 -4.29 15.92 -17.25
N VAL A 72 -3.86 14.87 -16.56
CA VAL A 72 -4.48 13.54 -16.61
C VAL A 72 -5.63 13.47 -15.61
N ARG A 73 -6.77 12.92 -16.05
CA ARG A 73 -7.90 12.58 -15.18
C ARG A 73 -8.30 11.14 -15.41
N VAL A 74 -8.39 10.39 -14.32
CA VAL A 74 -8.82 8.99 -14.31
C VAL A 74 -10.34 8.93 -14.20
N ALA A 75 -10.96 8.24 -15.14
CA ALA A 75 -12.39 7.97 -15.19
C ALA A 75 -12.73 6.63 -14.52
N ASP A 76 -11.85 5.63 -14.63
CA ASP A 76 -12.04 4.34 -13.96
C ASP A 76 -10.71 3.62 -13.67
N TYR A 77 -10.71 2.76 -12.65
CA TYR A 77 -9.59 1.94 -12.22
C TYR A 77 -10.12 0.56 -11.82
N VAL A 78 -9.83 -0.46 -12.63
CA VAL A 78 -10.37 -1.81 -12.45
C VAL A 78 -9.23 -2.82 -12.41
N VAL A 79 -9.07 -3.46 -11.26
CA VAL A 79 -8.17 -4.61 -11.11
C VAL A 79 -8.73 -5.78 -11.92
N LYS A 80 -7.96 -6.28 -12.89
CA LYS A 80 -8.36 -7.40 -13.76
C LYS A 80 -7.78 -8.74 -13.28
N ASP A 81 -6.57 -8.72 -12.74
CA ASP A 81 -5.87 -9.90 -12.21
C ASP A 81 -4.96 -9.47 -11.06
N SER A 82 -4.80 -10.32 -10.05
CA SER A 82 -3.86 -10.11 -8.95
C SER A 82 -3.33 -11.44 -8.44
N LYS A 83 -2.01 -11.57 -8.33
CA LYS A 83 -1.33 -12.82 -7.94
C LYS A 83 -0.19 -12.51 -6.99
N SER A 84 -0.18 -13.15 -5.83
CA SER A 84 0.93 -13.10 -4.88
C SER A 84 1.91 -14.26 -5.10
N GLN A 85 3.19 -13.97 -4.87
CA GLN A 85 4.31 -14.91 -4.88
C GLN A 85 5.03 -14.80 -3.55
N LYS A 86 5.47 -15.93 -2.99
CA LYS A 86 6.07 -15.99 -1.65
C LYS A 86 7.59 -15.95 -1.63
N ASP A 87 8.25 -16.22 -2.77
CA ASP A 87 9.71 -16.30 -2.84
C ASP A 87 10.21 -15.81 -4.23
N PRO A 88 10.63 -14.54 -4.35
CA PRO A 88 10.54 -13.47 -3.35
C PRO A 88 9.10 -13.02 -3.09
N GLU A 89 8.85 -12.35 -1.95
CA GLU A 89 7.53 -11.84 -1.59
C GLU A 89 7.11 -10.67 -2.51
N GLN A 90 6.23 -10.97 -3.47
CA GLN A 90 5.83 -10.05 -4.54
C GLN A 90 4.34 -10.19 -4.86
N VAL A 91 3.75 -9.12 -5.37
CA VAL A 91 2.40 -9.14 -5.97
C VAL A 91 2.48 -8.62 -7.39
N LEU A 92 1.90 -9.38 -8.32
CA LEU A 92 1.70 -8.97 -9.70
C LEU A 92 0.23 -8.61 -9.88
N GLN A 93 -0.05 -7.36 -10.25
CA GLN A 93 -1.41 -6.87 -10.45
C GLN A 93 -1.55 -6.30 -11.85
N THR A 94 -2.61 -6.70 -12.56
CA THR A 94 -2.97 -6.10 -13.85
C THR A 94 -4.21 -5.24 -13.65
N VAL A 95 -4.12 -3.98 -14.06
CA VAL A 95 -5.18 -2.99 -13.89
C VAL A 95 -5.54 -2.39 -15.24
N GLU A 96 -6.83 -2.24 -15.49
CA GLU A 96 -7.33 -1.40 -16.58
C GLU A 96 -7.68 -0.03 -16.03
N ILE A 97 -7.13 1.00 -16.66
CA ILE A 97 -7.36 2.40 -16.31
C ILE A 97 -8.02 3.07 -17.50
N LEU A 98 -9.17 3.68 -17.26
CA LEU A 98 -9.80 4.60 -18.21
C LEU A 98 -9.40 6.02 -17.79
N TYR A 99 -8.88 6.81 -18.73
CA TYR A 99 -8.44 8.17 -18.45
C TYR A 99 -8.68 9.10 -19.63
N TYR A 100 -8.57 10.40 -19.40
CA TYR A 100 -8.53 11.42 -20.44
C TYR A 100 -7.55 12.52 -20.06
N LYS A 101 -7.14 13.33 -21.05
CA LYS A 101 -6.39 14.56 -20.78
C LYS A 101 -7.35 15.75 -20.80
N VAL A 102 -7.23 16.69 -19.86
CA VAL A 102 -8.14 17.85 -19.74
C VAL A 102 -8.22 18.64 -21.05
N ASN A 103 -7.10 18.81 -21.74
CA ASN A 103 -7.01 19.53 -23.01
C ASN A 103 -7.51 18.71 -24.23
N ASN A 104 -7.75 17.41 -24.08
CA ASN A 104 -8.30 16.53 -25.12
C ASN A 104 -9.12 15.41 -24.44
N PRO A 105 -10.42 15.65 -24.17
CA PRO A 105 -11.26 14.78 -23.33
C PRO A 105 -11.75 13.52 -24.07
N THR A 106 -10.87 12.88 -24.84
CA THR A 106 -11.11 11.56 -25.42
C THR A 106 -10.76 10.50 -24.39
N ILE A 107 -11.69 9.63 -24.03
CA ILE A 107 -11.43 8.50 -23.13
C ILE A 107 -10.45 7.53 -23.80
N ARG A 108 -9.36 7.24 -23.09
CA ARG A 108 -8.31 6.30 -23.45
C ARG A 108 -8.28 5.16 -22.45
N ARG A 109 -7.84 4.01 -22.91
CA ARG A 109 -7.70 2.79 -22.11
C ARG A 109 -6.22 2.44 -21.98
N LEU A 110 -5.75 2.32 -20.75
CA LEU A 110 -4.39 1.89 -20.40
C LEU A 110 -4.47 0.56 -19.63
N ILE A 111 -3.63 -0.41 -20.01
CA ILE A 111 -3.41 -1.63 -19.22
C ILE A 111 -2.11 -1.44 -18.46
N ASP A 112 -2.23 -1.24 -17.15
CA ASP A 112 -1.11 -1.09 -16.24
C ASP A 112 -0.75 -2.46 -15.63
N ARG A 113 0.53 -2.81 -15.68
CA ARG A 113 1.07 -4.10 -15.20
C ARG A 113 1.99 -3.82 -14.03
N GLN A 114 1.43 -3.84 -12.84
CA GLN A 114 2.09 -3.45 -11.61
C GLN A 114 2.86 -4.63 -11.00
N ARG A 115 4.06 -4.33 -10.50
CA ARG A 115 4.85 -5.25 -9.68
C ARG A 115 5.07 -4.60 -8.34
N TRP A 116 4.63 -5.28 -7.29
CA TRP A 116 4.82 -4.88 -5.92
C TRP A 116 5.82 -5.81 -5.25
N ALA A 117 6.70 -5.26 -4.43
CA ALA A 117 7.64 -6.04 -3.62
C ALA A 117 7.53 -5.63 -2.16
N TYR A 118 7.62 -6.61 -1.27
CA TYR A 118 7.70 -6.36 0.15
C TYR A 118 9.14 -5.98 0.54
N ASP A 119 9.28 -4.89 1.27
CA ASP A 119 10.53 -4.48 1.89
C ASP A 119 10.53 -4.90 3.35
N ALA A 120 11.43 -5.81 3.72
CA ALA A 120 11.48 -6.38 5.06
C ALA A 120 12.05 -5.41 6.11
N ASP A 121 12.89 -4.46 5.70
CA ASP A 121 13.53 -3.49 6.59
C ASP A 121 12.51 -2.43 7.02
N GLU A 122 11.75 -1.93 6.04
CA GLU A 122 10.72 -0.91 6.25
C GLU A 122 9.35 -1.50 6.58
N LYS A 123 9.20 -2.83 6.42
CA LYS A 123 7.96 -3.60 6.63
C LYS A 123 6.79 -3.08 5.82
N GLU A 124 7.07 -2.67 4.58
CA GLU A 124 6.11 -1.95 3.73
C GLU A 124 6.13 -2.53 2.30
N TRP A 125 5.02 -2.35 1.58
CA TRP A 125 4.90 -2.75 0.18
C TRP A 125 5.18 -1.55 -0.75
N TYR A 126 6.08 -1.77 -1.71
CA TYR A 126 6.47 -0.76 -2.69
C TYR A 126 6.13 -1.18 -4.11
N LEU A 127 5.67 -0.19 -4.88
CA LEU A 127 5.45 -0.29 -6.31
C LEU A 127 6.79 -0.18 -7.05
N MET A 128 7.16 -1.25 -7.74
CA MET A 128 8.45 -1.38 -8.42
C MET A 128 8.41 -0.96 -9.89
N THR A 129 7.22 -0.74 -10.45
CA THR A 129 7.04 -0.38 -11.88
C THR A 129 6.94 1.11 -12.13
N GLY A 130 6.81 1.92 -11.08
CA GLY A 130 6.49 3.34 -11.19
C GLY A 130 5.00 3.60 -11.45
N LEU A 131 4.64 4.88 -11.57
CA LEU A 131 3.27 5.29 -11.90
C LEU A 131 2.86 4.89 -13.33
N PRO A 132 1.55 4.81 -13.64
CA PRO A 132 1.08 4.43 -14.96
C PRO A 132 1.54 5.43 -16.03
N ALA A 133 2.05 4.93 -17.16
CA ALA A 133 2.53 5.77 -18.26
C ALA A 133 1.35 6.25 -19.13
N PHE A 134 0.75 7.39 -18.78
CA PHE A 134 -0.34 7.99 -19.56
C PHE A 134 0.16 8.66 -20.83
N GLU A 135 -0.40 8.29 -21.98
CA GLU A 135 -0.11 8.85 -23.31
C GLU A 135 -0.96 10.07 -23.65
#